data_AF-U7MM58-F1
#
_entry.id   AF-U7MM58-F1
#
_cell.length_a   1.000
_cell.length_b   1.000
_cell.length_c   1.000
_cell.angle_alpha   90.00
_cell.angle_beta   90.00
_cell.angle_gamma   90.00
#
_symmetry.space_group_name_H-M   'P 1'
#
loop_
_entity.id
_entity.type
_entity.pdbx_description
1 polymer ?
#
loop_
_entity_poly.entity_id
_entity_poly.type
_entity_poly.pdbx_seq_one_letter_code
_entity_poly.pdbx_strand_id
1 'polypeptide(L)'
;MAWSIVERDFVAETSPKTVQTLASLRQFIQFGMVGGSGVIVNLTVVYICKKFAEVVFALNEREVFLPLLGTDFNIRWYNVFTVVAFVIANIWNYQLNRSWTFKGVSSVGWIRGLVPFMITGIGALVVSQIVLVLLMNPGSPIALSESVFDDSTGLRTKFYWASALSILVSMPVNFVINKFWTFRKSPKGSRVVLDSPIS
;
A
#
# COMPACT_ATOMS: atom_id res chain seq x y z
N MET A 1 61.80 -2.94 -32.11
CA MET A 1 61.24 -1.58 -31.95
C MET A 1 59.77 -1.69 -32.33
N ALA A 2 58.93 -2.17 -31.41
CA ALA A 2 57.98 -1.36 -30.62
C ALA A 2 57.03 -0.59 -31.56
N TRP A 3 55.73 -0.87 -31.67
CA TRP A 3 54.75 -0.91 -30.58
C TRP A 3 53.48 -1.70 -30.94
N SER A 4 53.04 -2.53 -30.01
CA SER A 4 51.66 -2.97 -29.86
C SER A 4 50.86 -1.89 -29.12
N ILE A 5 49.69 -1.48 -29.62
CA ILE A 5 48.63 -0.97 -28.74
C ILE A 5 47.35 -1.72 -29.12
N VAL A 6 47.06 -2.68 -28.26
CA VAL A 6 45.79 -3.38 -28.16
C VAL A 6 44.75 -2.35 -27.74
N GLU A 7 43.78 -2.07 -28.59
CA GLU A 7 42.49 -1.51 -28.19
C GLU A 7 41.84 -2.56 -27.26
N ARG A 8 42.07 -2.44 -25.95
CA ARG A 8 41.25 -3.16 -24.98
C ARG A 8 39.97 -2.37 -24.87
N ASP A 9 38.93 -2.84 -25.55
CA ASP A 9 37.56 -2.51 -25.20
C ASP A 9 37.37 -2.80 -23.71
N PHE A 10 37.36 -1.75 -22.89
CA PHE A 10 36.98 -1.84 -21.49
C PHE A 10 35.45 -1.95 -21.44
N VAL A 11 34.90 -3.05 -21.98
CA VAL A 11 33.56 -3.49 -21.62
C VAL A 11 33.70 -3.91 -20.17
N ALA A 12 33.34 -3.01 -19.25
CA ALA A 12 33.21 -3.36 -17.85
C ALA A 12 32.15 -4.47 -17.77
N GLU A 13 32.61 -5.71 -17.71
CA GLU A 13 31.79 -6.90 -17.56
C GLU A 13 31.20 -6.84 -16.14
N THR A 14 30.11 -6.10 -16.00
CA THR A 14 29.40 -6.01 -14.74
C THR A 14 28.95 -7.42 -14.39
N SER A 15 29.55 -8.00 -13.34
CA SER A 15 29.25 -9.36 -12.90
C SER A 15 27.73 -9.58 -12.82
N PRO A 16 27.21 -10.74 -13.25
CA PRO A 16 25.77 -11.03 -13.23
C PRO A 16 25.11 -10.76 -11.86
N LYS A 17 25.87 -10.95 -10.77
CA LYS A 17 25.44 -10.66 -9.40
C LYS A 17 25.22 -9.17 -9.14
N THR A 18 26.07 -8.30 -9.68
CA THR A 18 25.98 -6.84 -9.55
C THR A 18 24.75 -6.30 -10.29
N VAL A 19 24.50 -6.79 -11.51
CA VAL A 19 23.31 -6.41 -12.31
C VAL A 19 22.02 -6.86 -11.63
N GLN A 20 21.97 -8.09 -11.10
CA GLN A 20 20.81 -8.59 -10.35
C GLN A 20 20.55 -7.81 -9.05
N THR A 21 21.61 -7.43 -8.34
CA THR A 21 21.51 -6.65 -7.09
C THR A 21 20.99 -5.24 -7.36
N LEU A 22 21.49 -4.58 -8.40
CA LEU A 22 21.04 -3.23 -8.80
C LEU A 22 19.59 -3.25 -9.30
N ALA A 23 19.19 -4.28 -10.05
CA ALA A 23 17.80 -4.44 -10.49
C ALA A 23 16.84 -4.66 -9.30
N SER A 24 17.24 -5.47 -8.32
CA SER A 24 16.47 -5.73 -7.11
C SER A 24 16.34 -4.48 -6.22
N LEU A 25 17.42 -3.70 -6.09
CA LEU A 25 17.42 -2.44 -5.33
C LEU A 25 16.53 -1.38 -5.99
N ARG A 26 16.59 -1.25 -7.32
CA ARG A 26 15.71 -0.36 -8.08
C ARG A 26 14.24 -0.73 -7.88
N GLN A 27 13.91 -2.02 -7.97
CA GLN A 27 12.54 -2.49 -7.73
C GLN A 27 12.08 -2.18 -6.30
N PHE A 28 12.93 -2.43 -5.29
CA PHE A 28 12.63 -2.10 -3.89
C PHE A 28 12.33 -0.60 -3.70
N ILE A 29 13.16 0.29 -4.25
CA ILE A 29 12.98 1.73 -4.16
C ILE A 29 11.69 2.18 -4.88
N GLN A 30 11.40 1.61 -6.05
CA GLN A 30 10.15 1.88 -6.77
C GLN A 30 8.92 1.43 -5.99
N PHE A 31 8.94 0.23 -5.41
CA PHE A 31 7.87 -0.25 -4.54
C PHE A 31 7.69 0.62 -3.29
N GLY A 32 8.81 1.04 -2.66
CA GLY A 32 8.80 1.93 -1.50
C GLY A 32 8.21 3.29 -1.82
N MET A 33 8.58 3.92 -2.93
CA MET A 33 8.05 5.23 -3.34
C MET A 33 6.58 5.17 -3.75
N VAL A 34 6.17 4.14 -4.49
CA VAL A 34 4.77 3.94 -4.85
C VAL A 34 3.94 3.74 -3.59
N GLY A 35 4.37 2.84 -2.70
CA GLY A 35 3.70 2.59 -1.42
C GLY A 35 3.61 3.84 -0.55
N GLY A 36 4.71 4.58 -0.41
CA GLY A 36 4.75 5.84 0.34
C GLY A 36 3.80 6.89 -0.21
N SER A 37 3.72 7.05 -1.54
CA SER A 37 2.77 7.97 -2.16
C SER A 37 1.31 7.60 -1.85
N GLY A 38 0.99 6.31 -1.83
CA GLY A 38 -0.32 5.82 -1.43
C GLY A 38 -0.69 6.17 0.00
N VAL A 39 0.27 6.15 0.94
CA VAL A 39 0.03 6.58 2.33
C VAL A 39 -0.35 8.06 2.39
N ILE A 40 0.37 8.91 1.66
CA ILE A 40 0.06 10.34 1.58
C ILE A 40 -1.34 10.56 1.03
N VAL A 41 -1.66 9.94 -0.11
CA VAL A 41 -3.00 10.01 -0.72
C VAL A 41 -4.08 9.54 0.26
N ASN A 42 -3.84 8.44 0.97
CA ASN A 42 -4.78 7.92 1.96
C ASN A 42 -5.08 8.96 3.04
N LEU A 43 -4.05 9.53 3.68
CA LEU A 43 -4.21 10.54 4.72
C LEU A 43 -4.87 11.82 4.19
N THR A 44 -4.56 12.23 2.96
CA THR A 44 -5.23 13.36 2.31
C THR A 44 -6.72 13.08 2.13
N VAL A 45 -7.11 11.89 1.67
CA VAL A 45 -8.52 11.53 1.53
C VAL A 45 -9.22 11.47 2.88
N VAL A 46 -8.58 10.91 3.92
CA VAL A 46 -9.11 10.94 5.29
C VAL A 46 -9.43 12.37 5.74
N TYR A 47 -8.48 13.28 5.54
CA TYR A 47 -8.67 14.70 5.86
C TYR A 47 -9.84 15.31 5.07
N ILE A 48 -9.92 15.07 3.76
CA ILE A 48 -10.99 15.59 2.91
C ILE A 48 -12.34 15.03 3.34
N CYS A 49 -12.46 13.72 3.55
CA CYS A 49 -13.70 13.08 3.96
C CYS A 49 -14.21 13.64 5.30
N LYS A 50 -13.33 13.76 6.31
CA LYS A 50 -13.69 14.36 7.60
C LYS A 50 -14.18 15.80 7.41
N LYS A 51 -13.38 16.63 6.74
CA LYS A 51 -13.72 18.06 6.57
C LYS A 51 -14.97 18.28 5.75
N PHE A 52 -15.16 17.48 4.71
CA PHE A 52 -16.37 17.49 3.90
C PHE A 52 -17.60 17.10 4.72
N ALA A 53 -17.50 16.03 5.52
CA ALA A 53 -18.59 15.59 6.38
C ALA A 53 -18.97 16.62 7.45
N GLU A 54 -17.96 17.23 8.09
CA GLU A 54 -18.15 18.33 9.04
C GLU A 54 -18.84 19.54 8.41
N VAL A 55 -18.38 19.99 7.24
CA VAL A 55 -18.87 21.22 6.62
C VAL A 55 -20.23 21.05 5.94
N VAL A 56 -20.44 19.93 5.25
CA VAL A 56 -21.63 19.73 4.42
C VAL A 56 -22.77 19.08 5.19
N PHE A 57 -22.46 18.20 6.13
CA PHE A 57 -23.47 17.41 6.84
C PHE A 57 -23.49 17.67 8.36
N ALA A 58 -22.60 18.53 8.89
CA ALA A 58 -22.42 18.74 10.32
C ALA A 58 -22.15 17.43 11.09
N LEU A 59 -21.52 16.46 10.43
CA LEU A 59 -21.23 15.13 10.99
C LEU A 59 -19.83 15.08 11.58
N ASN A 60 -19.71 14.49 12.77
CA ASN A 60 -18.45 14.12 13.39
C ASN A 60 -18.05 12.68 13.02
N GLU A 61 -16.75 12.43 12.88
CA GLU A 61 -16.22 11.10 12.55
C GLU A 61 -16.52 10.02 13.61
N ARG A 62 -16.81 10.42 14.84
CA ARG A 62 -17.15 9.50 15.94
C ARG A 62 -18.62 9.12 15.94
N GLU A 63 -19.47 9.79 15.18
CA GLU A 63 -20.89 9.44 15.13
C GLU A 63 -21.13 8.04 14.57
N VAL A 64 -22.23 7.43 15.00
CA VAL A 64 -22.62 6.09 14.59
C VAL A 64 -23.11 6.14 13.16
N PHE A 65 -22.48 5.35 12.30
CA PHE A 65 -22.92 5.13 10.92
C PHE A 65 -23.93 3.97 10.88
N LEU A 66 -23.59 2.84 11.52
CA LEU A 66 -24.43 1.65 11.56
C LEU A 66 -24.24 0.90 12.89
N PRO A 67 -25.31 0.62 13.66
CA PRO A 67 -25.22 -0.26 14.82
C PRO A 67 -25.05 -1.72 14.39
N LEU A 68 -24.21 -2.48 15.10
CA LEU A 68 -24.08 -3.92 14.87
C LEU A 68 -25.19 -4.65 15.64
N LEU A 69 -26.08 -5.29 14.89
CA LEU A 69 -27.28 -5.96 15.42
C LEU A 69 -26.94 -6.90 16.58
N GLY A 70 -27.61 -6.71 17.71
CA GLY A 70 -27.47 -7.57 18.89
C GLY A 70 -26.20 -7.32 19.72
N THR A 71 -25.47 -6.22 19.50
CA THR A 71 -24.28 -5.86 20.28
C THR A 71 -24.24 -4.36 20.61
N ASP A 72 -23.41 -3.96 21.57
CA ASP A 72 -23.12 -2.55 21.88
C ASP A 72 -22.11 -1.91 20.90
N PHE A 73 -21.60 -2.70 19.94
CA PHE A 73 -20.63 -2.23 18.98
C PHE A 73 -21.31 -1.51 17.80
N ASN A 74 -20.62 -0.49 17.30
CA ASN A 74 -21.13 0.37 16.24
C ASN A 74 -20.04 0.61 15.21
N ILE A 75 -20.40 0.53 13.93
CA ILE A 75 -19.60 1.09 12.84
C ILE A 75 -19.79 2.61 12.91
N ARG A 76 -18.68 3.34 13.00
CA ARG A 76 -18.68 4.81 13.08
C ARG A 76 -18.19 5.42 11.77
N TRP A 77 -18.44 6.71 11.57
CA TRP A 77 -18.05 7.39 10.34
C TRP A 77 -16.55 7.36 10.06
N TYR A 78 -15.70 7.34 11.08
CA TYR A 78 -14.26 7.17 10.92
C TYR A 78 -13.89 5.85 10.20
N ASN A 79 -14.67 4.78 10.39
CA ASN A 79 -14.48 3.51 9.67
C ASN A 79 -14.79 3.71 8.18
N VAL A 80 -15.90 4.37 7.89
CA VAL A 80 -16.33 4.64 6.50
C VAL A 80 -15.30 5.50 5.77
N PHE A 81 -14.85 6.60 6.39
CA PHE A 81 -13.87 7.51 5.79
C PHE A 81 -12.55 6.81 5.48
N THR A 82 -12.06 5.96 6.37
CA THR A 82 -10.81 5.22 6.16
C THR A 82 -10.94 4.10 5.13
N VAL A 83 -12.12 3.49 4.99
CA VAL A 83 -12.40 2.55 3.87
C VAL A 83 -12.38 3.30 2.54
N VAL A 84 -13.03 4.46 2.43
CA VAL A 84 -13.00 5.30 1.21
C VAL A 84 -11.57 5.71 0.87
N ALA A 85 -10.81 6.18 1.86
CA ALA A 85 -9.42 6.56 1.69
C ALA A 85 -8.54 5.40 1.23
N PHE A 86 -8.74 4.22 1.80
CA PHE A 86 -8.06 3.01 1.35
C PHE A 86 -8.35 2.69 -0.11
N VAL A 87 -9.62 2.74 -0.54
CA VAL A 87 -10.00 2.46 -1.92
C VAL A 87 -9.31 3.43 -2.89
N ILE A 88 -9.39 4.73 -2.62
CA ILE A 88 -8.77 5.76 -3.47
C ILE A 88 -7.25 5.59 -3.51
N ALA A 89 -6.60 5.36 -2.37
CA ALA A 89 -5.16 5.13 -2.30
C ALA A 89 -4.73 3.85 -3.06
N ASN A 90 -5.54 2.79 -3.03
CA ASN A 90 -5.22 1.58 -3.78
C ASN A 90 -5.39 1.78 -5.30
N ILE A 91 -6.40 2.53 -5.73
CA ILE A 91 -6.54 2.92 -7.14
C ILE A 91 -5.34 3.76 -7.58
N TRP A 92 -4.91 4.72 -6.75
CA TRP A 92 -3.70 5.51 -6.99
C TRP A 92 -2.45 4.61 -7.15
N ASN A 93 -2.24 3.69 -6.20
CA ASN A 93 -1.12 2.75 -6.25
C ASN A 93 -1.15 1.85 -7.49
N TYR A 94 -2.34 1.37 -7.88
CA TYR A 94 -2.51 0.57 -9.10
C TYR A 94 -2.15 1.38 -10.34
N GLN A 95 -2.66 2.60 -10.43
CA GLN A 95 -2.42 3.48 -11.56
C GLN A 95 -0.94 3.84 -11.68
N LEU A 96 -0.27 4.16 -10.57
CA LEU A 96 1.15 4.47 -10.56
C LEU A 96 2.00 3.25 -10.96
N ASN A 97 1.69 2.07 -10.39
CA ASN A 97 2.35 0.82 -10.76
C ASN A 97 2.18 0.48 -12.25
N ARG A 98 0.99 0.68 -12.82
CA ARG A 98 0.72 0.40 -14.23
C ARG A 98 1.41 1.39 -15.18
N SER A 99 1.34 2.68 -14.86
CA SER A 99 1.83 3.76 -15.73
C SER A 99 3.35 3.96 -15.67
N TRP A 100 3.97 3.60 -14.54
CA TRP A 100 5.39 3.81 -14.31
C TRP A 100 6.16 2.50 -14.07
N THR A 101 5.84 1.77 -13.01
CA THR A 101 6.63 0.57 -12.59
C THR A 101 6.62 -0.55 -13.64
N PHE A 102 5.47 -0.82 -14.26
CA PHE A 102 5.26 -1.92 -15.21
C PHE A 102 4.89 -1.43 -16.62
N LYS A 103 5.29 -0.20 -16.98
CA LYS A 103 4.99 0.39 -18.28
C LYS A 103 5.48 -0.55 -19.40
N GLY A 104 4.56 -0.98 -20.27
CA GLY A 104 4.86 -1.85 -21.42
C GLY A 104 4.68 -3.36 -21.18
N VAL A 105 4.39 -3.80 -19.95
CA VAL A 105 4.21 -5.24 -19.61
C VAL A 105 2.73 -5.63 -19.51
N SER A 106 1.83 -4.68 -19.25
CA SER A 106 0.41 -4.99 -19.02
C SER A 106 -0.37 -5.23 -20.33
N SER A 107 -0.65 -6.50 -20.65
CA SER A 107 -1.58 -6.88 -21.74
C SER A 107 -3.06 -6.91 -21.31
N VAL A 108 -3.33 -6.82 -20.00
CA VAL A 108 -4.68 -6.87 -19.42
C VAL A 108 -5.33 -5.49 -19.33
N GLY A 109 -6.64 -5.43 -19.55
CA GLY A 109 -7.45 -4.21 -19.39
C GLY A 109 -7.41 -3.67 -17.95
N TRP A 110 -7.66 -2.37 -17.79
CA TRP A 110 -7.47 -1.63 -16.53
C TRP A 110 -8.28 -2.22 -15.36
N ILE A 111 -9.59 -2.40 -15.54
CA ILE A 111 -10.48 -2.96 -14.50
C ILE A 111 -10.10 -4.41 -14.14
N ARG A 112 -9.76 -5.22 -15.15
CA ARG A 112 -9.38 -6.63 -14.95
C ARG A 112 -8.09 -6.77 -14.13
N GLY A 113 -7.20 -5.76 -14.18
CA GLY A 113 -6.03 -5.71 -13.31
C GLY A 113 -6.30 -5.08 -11.95
N LEU A 114 -7.19 -4.07 -11.88
CA LEU A 114 -7.54 -3.40 -10.62
C LEU A 114 -8.20 -4.35 -9.63
N VAL A 115 -9.16 -5.18 -10.06
CA VAL A 115 -9.94 -6.02 -9.13
C VAL A 115 -9.05 -6.97 -8.32
N PRO A 116 -8.15 -7.77 -8.93
CA PRO A 116 -7.20 -8.57 -8.15
C PRO A 116 -6.31 -7.75 -7.22
N PHE A 117 -5.86 -6.56 -7.66
CA PHE A 117 -5.06 -5.67 -6.84
C PHE A 117 -5.84 -5.21 -5.58
N MET A 118 -7.11 -4.84 -5.74
CA MET A 118 -8.00 -4.48 -4.63
C MET A 118 -8.22 -5.66 -3.68
N ILE A 119 -8.44 -6.87 -4.20
CA ILE A 119 -8.64 -8.08 -3.39
C ILE A 119 -7.43 -8.36 -2.51
N THR A 120 -6.21 -8.23 -3.05
CA THR A 120 -4.98 -8.42 -2.26
C THR A 120 -4.86 -7.44 -1.10
N GLY A 121 -5.49 -6.26 -1.20
CA GLY A 121 -5.47 -5.25 -0.16
C GLY A 121 -6.48 -5.46 0.98
N ILE A 122 -7.47 -6.36 0.84
CA ILE A 122 -8.55 -6.54 1.84
C ILE A 122 -7.99 -6.94 3.20
N GLY A 123 -6.98 -7.81 3.25
CA GLY A 123 -6.36 -8.21 4.52
C GLY A 123 -5.73 -7.03 5.27
N ALA A 124 -5.05 -6.15 4.53
CA ALA A 124 -4.49 -4.91 5.08
C ALA A 124 -5.59 -3.97 5.59
N LEU A 125 -6.69 -3.86 4.83
CA LEU A 125 -7.84 -3.04 5.22
C LEU A 125 -8.45 -3.53 6.54
N VAL A 126 -8.67 -4.84 6.69
CA VAL A 126 -9.23 -5.42 7.93
C VAL A 126 -8.33 -5.12 9.13
N VAL A 127 -7.03 -5.33 8.99
CA VAL A 127 -6.05 -5.03 10.05
C VAL A 127 -6.07 -3.55 10.40
N SER A 128 -6.07 -2.68 9.38
CA SER A 128 -6.16 -1.23 9.57
C SER A 128 -7.43 -0.84 10.32
N GLN A 129 -8.59 -1.44 10.00
CA GLN A 129 -9.84 -1.16 10.72
C GLN A 129 -9.79 -1.60 12.19
N ILE A 130 -9.23 -2.77 12.48
CA ILE A 130 -9.08 -3.25 13.87
C ILE A 130 -8.20 -2.29 14.66
N VAL A 131 -7.02 -1.94 14.13
CA VAL A 131 -6.10 -1.02 14.79
C VAL A 131 -6.76 0.34 14.99
N LEU A 132 -7.46 0.85 13.98
CA LEU A 132 -8.16 2.13 14.04
C LEU A 132 -9.19 2.16 15.16
N VAL A 133 -10.03 1.12 15.27
CA VAL A 133 -11.03 1.01 16.34
C VAL A 133 -10.36 0.96 17.71
N LEU A 134 -9.27 0.20 17.86
CA LEU A 134 -8.52 0.11 19.11
C LEU A 134 -7.84 1.43 19.48
N LEU A 135 -7.34 2.20 18.53
CA LEU A 135 -6.70 3.50 18.79
C LEU A 135 -7.75 4.59 19.12
N MET A 136 -8.93 4.51 18.53
CA MET A 136 -10.01 5.49 18.71
C MET A 136 -10.85 5.26 19.97
N ASN A 137 -11.04 4.00 20.38
CA ASN A 137 -11.87 3.65 21.54
C ASN A 137 -11.17 3.99 22.86
N PRO A 138 -11.69 4.90 23.71
CA PRO A 138 -11.07 5.27 24.98
C PRO A 138 -10.94 4.12 25.99
N GLY A 139 -11.80 3.11 25.90
CA GLY A 139 -11.73 1.91 26.75
C GLY A 139 -10.71 0.87 26.27
N SER A 140 -10.04 1.12 25.14
CA SER A 140 -9.00 0.22 24.62
C SER A 140 -7.67 0.42 25.37
N PRO A 141 -6.91 -0.66 25.64
CA PRO A 141 -5.59 -0.57 26.26
C PRO A 141 -4.57 0.23 25.44
N ILE A 142 -4.78 0.33 24.12
CA ILE A 142 -3.89 1.05 23.20
C ILE A 142 -4.52 2.33 22.66
N ALA A 143 -5.57 2.84 23.32
CA ALA A 143 -6.21 4.08 22.91
C ALA A 143 -5.19 5.22 22.82
N LEU A 144 -5.31 6.06 21.79
CA LEU A 144 -4.55 7.30 21.75
C LEU A 144 -4.99 8.23 22.88
N SER A 145 -4.02 8.88 23.52
CA SER A 145 -4.27 9.80 24.63
C SER A 145 -5.10 10.99 24.20
N GLU A 146 -6.18 11.27 24.94
CA GLU A 146 -7.06 12.41 24.68
C GLU A 146 -6.48 13.73 25.20
N SER A 147 -5.50 13.69 26.11
CA SER A 147 -4.79 14.91 26.57
C SER A 147 -3.79 15.44 25.54
N VAL A 148 -3.29 14.56 24.67
CA VAL A 148 -2.36 14.90 23.59
C VAL A 148 -3.14 15.17 22.30
N PHE A 149 -4.07 14.27 21.97
CA PHE A 149 -4.90 14.34 20.79
C PHE A 149 -6.33 14.77 21.17
N ASP A 150 -6.43 16.04 21.56
CA ASP A 150 -7.65 16.67 22.08
C ASP A 150 -8.53 17.29 20.99
N ASP A 151 -8.22 17.05 19.71
CA ASP A 151 -8.95 17.58 18.55
C ASP A 151 -8.98 19.13 18.45
N SER A 152 -8.18 19.86 19.26
CA SER A 152 -8.14 21.33 19.28
C SER A 152 -7.53 21.96 18.02
N THR A 153 -6.65 21.23 17.33
CA THR A 153 -6.01 21.66 16.08
C THR A 153 -5.92 20.48 15.11
N GLY A 154 -5.62 20.76 13.84
CA GLY A 154 -5.43 19.70 12.84
C GLY A 154 -4.38 18.65 13.24
N LEU A 155 -3.23 19.08 13.77
CA LEU A 155 -2.18 18.16 14.23
C LEU A 155 -2.51 17.46 15.56
N ARG A 156 -3.48 17.96 16.33
CA ARG A 156 -3.97 17.32 17.56
C ARG A 156 -5.23 16.48 17.31
N THR A 157 -5.65 16.32 16.05
CA THR A 157 -6.82 15.51 15.70
C THR A 157 -6.49 14.02 15.86
N LYS A 158 -7.14 13.36 16.84
CA LYS A 158 -6.92 11.93 17.19
C LYS A 158 -7.11 11.01 16.01
N PHE A 159 -8.15 11.27 15.21
CA PHE A 159 -8.49 10.46 14.06
C PHE A 159 -7.40 10.42 12.97
N TYR A 160 -6.68 11.52 12.74
CA TYR A 160 -5.61 11.56 11.74
C TYR A 160 -4.43 10.68 12.14
N TRP A 161 -4.04 10.73 13.41
CA TRP A 161 -2.96 9.89 13.94
C TRP A 161 -3.36 8.43 14.04
N ALA A 162 -4.60 8.15 14.47
CA ALA A 162 -5.12 6.80 14.49
C ALA A 162 -5.11 6.18 13.08
N SER A 163 -5.52 6.95 12.06
CA SER A 163 -5.47 6.52 10.66
C SER A 163 -4.04 6.26 10.18
N ALA A 164 -3.11 7.18 10.47
CA ALA A 164 -1.70 7.03 10.09
C ALA A 164 -1.06 5.79 10.71
N LEU A 165 -1.23 5.58 12.02
CA LEU A 165 -0.69 4.42 12.73
C LEU A 165 -1.32 3.12 12.23
N SER A 166 -2.62 3.12 11.93
CA SER A 166 -3.31 1.95 11.37
C SER A 166 -2.74 1.54 10.01
N ILE A 167 -2.44 2.51 9.14
CA ILE A 167 -1.76 2.27 7.86
C ILE A 167 -0.37 1.69 8.10
N LEU A 168 0.43 2.30 8.98
CA LEU A 168 1.78 1.84 9.31
C LEU A 168 1.80 0.39 9.80
N VAL A 169 0.87 0.00 10.67
CA VAL A 169 0.76 -1.37 11.18
C VAL A 169 0.25 -2.34 10.10
N SER A 170 -0.66 -1.90 9.22
CA SER A 170 -1.21 -2.76 8.17
C SER A 170 -0.22 -3.11 7.07
N MET A 171 0.77 -2.25 6.79
CA MET A 171 1.71 -2.43 5.68
C MET A 171 2.55 -3.72 5.79
N PRO A 172 3.24 -4.01 6.91
CA PRO A 172 3.95 -5.27 7.09
C PRO A 172 3.03 -6.49 7.03
N VAL A 173 1.83 -6.38 7.60
CA VAL A 173 0.86 -7.49 7.61
C VAL A 173 0.39 -7.82 6.19
N ASN A 174 0.15 -6.79 5.37
CA ASN A 174 -0.18 -6.97 3.96
C ASN A 174 0.92 -7.73 3.20
N PHE A 175 2.18 -7.41 3.45
CA PHE A 175 3.32 -8.11 2.86
C PHE A 175 3.35 -9.59 3.29
N VAL A 176 3.14 -9.86 4.59
CA VAL A 176 3.13 -11.21 5.15
C VAL A 176 1.99 -12.05 4.57
N ILE A 177 0.78 -11.50 4.48
CA ILE A 177 -0.39 -12.18 3.90
C ILE A 177 -0.13 -12.51 2.43
N ASN A 178 0.31 -11.54 1.64
CA ASN A 178 0.62 -11.76 0.23
C ASN A 178 1.76 -12.77 0.04
N LYS A 179 2.80 -12.73 0.90
CA LYS A 179 3.93 -13.66 0.87
C LYS A 179 3.49 -15.11 1.13
N PHE A 180 2.62 -15.35 2.11
CA PHE A 180 2.26 -16.70 2.53
C PHE A 180 1.03 -17.29 1.82
N TRP A 181 0.15 -16.44 1.28
CA TRP A 181 -1.05 -16.89 0.58
C TRP A 181 -0.85 -16.93 -0.95
N THR A 182 -0.46 -15.80 -1.57
CA THR A 182 -0.37 -15.68 -3.04
C THR A 182 0.78 -16.50 -3.63
N PHE A 183 1.90 -16.64 -2.91
CA PHE A 183 3.07 -17.38 -3.39
C PHE A 183 3.14 -18.83 -2.89
N ARG A 184 2.06 -19.37 -2.30
CA ARG A 184 2.04 -20.77 -1.82
C ARG A 184 2.09 -21.81 -2.96
N LYS A 185 1.99 -21.40 -4.23
CA LYS A 185 2.30 -22.22 -5.41
C LYS A 185 2.89 -21.36 -6.53
N SER A 186 4.21 -21.44 -6.75
CA SER A 186 4.75 -21.16 -8.08
C SER A 186 4.40 -22.33 -9.01
N PRO A 187 3.93 -22.08 -10.25
CA PRO A 187 3.74 -23.12 -11.25
C PRO A 187 5.05 -23.86 -11.52
N LYS A 188 4.95 -25.18 -11.67
CA LYS A 188 6.06 -26.03 -12.10
C LYS A 188 6.67 -25.48 -13.40
N GLY A 189 7.96 -25.16 -13.35
CA GLY A 189 8.93 -25.08 -14.45
C GLY A 189 8.43 -24.59 -15.81
N SER A 190 8.64 -23.31 -16.11
CA SER A 190 8.85 -22.89 -17.50
C SER A 190 10.20 -23.47 -17.96
N ARG A 191 10.18 -24.62 -18.63
CA ARG A 191 11.33 -25.10 -19.39
C ARG A 191 11.55 -24.11 -20.52
N VAL A 192 12.67 -23.40 -20.49
CA VAL A 192 13.19 -22.69 -21.67
C VAL A 192 13.55 -23.79 -22.67
N VAL A 193 12.76 -23.92 -23.74
CA VAL A 193 13.17 -24.70 -24.91
C VAL A 193 14.24 -23.84 -25.57
N LEU A 194 15.51 -24.21 -25.35
CA LEU A 194 16.61 -23.72 -26.17
C LEU A 194 16.43 -24.37 -27.53
N ASP A 195 15.94 -23.62 -28.51
CA ASP A 195 16.04 -24.03 -29.90
C ASP A 195 17.52 -24.29 -30.17
N SER A 196 17.83 -25.55 -30.50
CA SER A 196 19.18 -25.95 -30.86
C SER A 196 19.53 -25.29 -32.19
N PRO A 197 20.77 -24.76 -32.36
CA PRO A 197 21.19 -24.22 -33.64
C PRO A 197 21.17 -25.35 -34.66
N ILE A 198 20.38 -25.17 -35.71
CA ILE A 198 20.42 -26.03 -36.89
C ILE A 198 21.80 -25.82 -37.52
N SER A 199 22.50 -26.95 -37.67
CA SER A 199 23.81 -27.13 -38.31
C SER A 199 23.90 -26.51 -39.70
#